data_AF-A0A521G8Q9-F1
#
_entry.id   AF-A0A521G8Q9-F1
#
_cell.length_a   1.000
_cell.length_b   1.000
_cell.length_c   1.000
_cell.angle_alpha   90.00
_cell.angle_beta   90.00
_cell.angle_gamma   90.00
#
_symmetry.space_group_name_H-M   'P 1'
#
loop_
_entity.id
_entity.type
_entity.pdbx_description
1 polymer ?
#
loop_
_entity_poly.entity_id
_entity_poly.type
_entity_poly.pdbx_seq_one_letter_code
_entity_poly.pdbx_strand_id
1 'polypeptide(L)'
;MFSFSTRERQLQFLYLLGGVLALWGVASWLMTRNHDSALRNTDYLVEQISRQRQLLADQQNNFVLLDSTYRAIVAYQPQVNAVFVEVDIEGQLADIRALSGRTTDGIRFRSYAQIADFYKMVYTDKKVLWSKQANIQLFRKQADECEVGYQRAMGPIVVNNAPSSTTAGSPDRRTAGPSNQ
;
A
#
# COMPACT_ATOMS: atom_id res chain seq x y z
N MET A 1 20.53 67.27 -57.99
CA MET A 1 19.14 66.99 -58.41
C MET A 1 19.22 66.23 -59.73
N PHE A 2 19.26 64.89 -59.69
CA PHE A 2 19.51 64.06 -60.87
C PHE A 2 18.19 63.79 -61.62
N SER A 3 17.89 64.56 -62.66
CA SER A 3 16.74 64.33 -63.55
C SER A 3 17.11 63.31 -64.62
N PHE A 4 17.07 62.03 -64.26
CA PHE A 4 17.15 60.93 -65.22
C PHE A 4 15.76 60.53 -65.71
N SER A 5 15.70 60.13 -66.98
CA SER A 5 14.50 59.78 -67.75
C SER A 5 13.56 58.86 -66.96
N THR A 6 12.25 59.10 -67.06
CA THR A 6 11.20 58.39 -66.32
C THR A 6 11.26 56.88 -66.47
N ARG A 7 11.72 56.36 -67.62
CA ARG A 7 11.90 54.92 -67.86
C ARG A 7 13.02 54.30 -67.02
N GLU A 8 14.13 55.02 -66.82
CA GLU A 8 15.30 54.51 -66.10
C GLU A 8 15.04 54.46 -64.59
N ARG A 9 14.32 55.46 -64.07
CA ARG A 9 13.82 55.47 -62.68
C ARG A 9 12.82 54.35 -62.41
N GLN A 10 11.94 54.03 -63.37
CA GLN A 10 10.99 52.93 -63.24
C GLN A 10 11.68 51.56 -63.17
N LEU A 11 12.72 51.36 -63.99
CA LEU A 11 13.57 50.17 -63.93
C LEU A 11 14.29 50.04 -62.59
N GLN A 12 14.92 51.12 -62.11
CA GLN A 12 15.58 51.14 -60.80
C GLN A 12 14.60 50.87 -59.64
N PHE A 13 13.38 51.43 -59.71
CA PHE A 13 12.34 51.19 -58.71
C PHE A 13 11.86 49.74 -58.72
N LEU A 14 11.67 49.12 -59.90
CA LEU A 14 11.30 47.70 -60.03
C LEU A 14 12.39 46.78 -59.47
N TYR A 15 13.67 47.08 -59.72
CA TYR A 15 14.78 46.30 -59.14
C TYR A 15 14.82 46.38 -57.62
N LEU A 16 14.62 47.57 -57.04
CA LEU A 16 14.57 47.74 -55.58
C LEU A 16 13.34 47.04 -54.97
N LEU A 17 12.16 47.16 -55.60
CA LEU A 17 10.94 46.49 -55.17
C LEU A 17 11.11 44.96 -55.18
N GLY A 18 11.65 44.42 -56.27
CA GLY A 18 11.94 42.98 -56.39
C GLY A 18 12.96 42.51 -55.35
N GLY A 19 14.02 43.29 -55.12
CA GLY A 19 15.03 42.98 -54.11
C GLY A 19 14.47 42.94 -52.68
N VAL A 20 13.60 43.89 -52.34
CA VAL A 20 12.93 43.92 -51.03
C VAL A 20 12.01 42.71 -50.89
N LEU A 21 11.16 42.42 -51.88
CA LEU A 21 10.27 41.27 -51.84
C LEU A 21 11.04 39.93 -51.73
N ALA A 22 12.17 39.82 -52.41
CA ALA A 22 13.04 38.65 -52.30
C ALA A 22 13.63 38.52 -50.88
N LEU A 23 14.10 39.62 -50.28
CA LEU A 23 14.60 39.64 -48.91
C LEU A 23 13.52 39.23 -47.89
N TRP A 24 12.29 39.76 -48.03
CA TRP A 24 11.16 39.36 -47.18
C TRP A 24 10.78 37.90 -47.39
N GLY A 25 10.81 37.39 -48.63
CA GLY A 25 10.55 35.98 -48.93
C GLY A 25 11.59 35.05 -48.30
N VAL A 26 12.87 35.39 -48.41
CA VAL A 26 13.98 34.62 -47.80
C VAL A 26 13.91 34.67 -46.28
N ALA A 27 13.62 35.84 -45.69
CA ALA A 27 13.44 35.97 -44.24
C ALA A 27 12.25 35.15 -43.73
N SER A 28 11.12 35.19 -44.44
CA SER A 28 9.94 34.38 -44.12
C SER A 28 10.24 32.89 -44.20
N TRP A 29 10.98 32.45 -45.23
CA TRP A 29 11.38 31.05 -45.40
C TRP A 29 12.35 30.57 -44.31
N LEU A 30 13.32 31.41 -43.92
CA LEU A 30 14.23 31.11 -42.80
C LEU A 30 13.48 31.00 -41.48
N MET A 31 12.49 31.87 -41.26
CA MET A 31 11.73 31.93 -40.02
C MET A 31 10.84 30.69 -39.85
N THR A 32 10.15 30.22 -40.89
CA THR A 32 9.32 28.99 -40.81
C THR A 32 10.16 27.75 -40.48
N ARG A 33 11.35 27.62 -41.09
CA ARG A 33 12.27 26.50 -40.83
C ARG A 33 12.79 26.48 -39.39
N ASN A 34 12.92 27.64 -38.74
CA ASN A 34 13.32 27.73 -37.34
C ASN A 34 12.15 27.49 -36.36
N HIS A 35 10.91 27.74 -36.78
CA HIS A 35 9.75 27.41 -35.95
C HIS A 35 9.52 25.90 -35.87
N ASP A 36 9.77 25.15 -36.96
CA ASP A 36 9.67 23.68 -36.97
C ASP A 36 10.62 23.02 -35.95
N SER A 37 11.83 23.56 -35.74
CA SER A 37 12.76 23.04 -34.74
C SER A 37 12.36 23.40 -33.30
N ALA A 38 11.76 24.58 -33.09
CA ALA A 38 11.22 24.98 -31.79
C ALA A 38 9.98 24.14 -31.39
N LEU A 39 9.08 23.87 -32.35
CA LEU A 39 7.87 23.07 -32.15
C LEU A 39 8.21 21.60 -31.77
N ARG A 40 9.23 21.03 -32.41
CA ARG A 40 9.71 19.67 -32.10
C ARG A 40 10.19 19.52 -30.66
N ASN A 41 10.81 20.55 -30.08
CA ASN A 41 11.26 20.52 -28.69
C ASN A 41 10.08 20.56 -27.72
N THR A 42 9.01 21.30 -28.04
CA THR A 42 7.79 21.31 -27.23
C THR A 42 7.03 19.99 -27.33
N ASP A 43 6.99 19.38 -28.51
CA ASP A 43 6.32 18.08 -28.71
C ASP A 43 7.00 16.96 -27.91
N TYR A 44 8.34 16.94 -27.88
CA TYR A 44 9.10 16.00 -27.06
C TYR A 44 8.79 16.15 -25.56
N LEU A 45 8.69 17.39 -25.06
CA LEU A 45 8.35 17.65 -23.67
C LEU A 45 6.89 17.24 -23.35
N VAL A 46 5.96 17.49 -24.26
CA VAL A 46 4.56 17.07 -24.12
C VAL A 46 4.45 15.55 -24.05
N GLU A 47 5.19 14.83 -24.90
CA GLU A 47 5.26 13.37 -24.90
C GLU A 47 5.91 12.82 -23.62
N GLN A 48 6.89 13.52 -23.06
CA GLN A 48 7.47 13.11 -21.78
C GLN A 48 6.50 13.32 -20.60
N ILE A 49 5.77 14.44 -20.60
CA ILE A 49 4.76 14.75 -19.58
C ILE A 49 3.58 13.77 -19.67
N SER A 50 3.15 13.39 -20.87
CA SER A 50 2.06 12.43 -21.08
C SER A 50 2.41 11.05 -20.49
N ARG A 51 3.64 10.57 -20.72
CA ARG A 51 4.15 9.33 -20.12
C ARG A 51 4.20 9.38 -18.60
N GLN A 52 4.68 10.49 -18.03
CA GLN A 52 4.69 10.67 -16.58
C GLN A 52 3.28 10.69 -15.99
N ARG A 53 2.32 11.31 -16.67
CA ARG A 53 0.91 11.32 -16.24
C ARG A 53 0.29 9.92 -16.25
N GLN A 54 0.59 9.09 -17.25
CA GLN A 54 0.11 7.70 -17.28
C GLN A 54 0.66 6.91 -16.09
N LEU A 55 1.96 7.03 -15.81
CA LEU A 55 2.57 6.37 -14.65
C LEU A 55 2.01 6.87 -13.31
N LEU A 56 1.69 8.16 -13.21
CA LEU A 56 1.06 8.73 -12.02
C LEU A 56 -0.39 8.27 -11.85
N ALA A 57 -1.15 8.16 -12.95
CA ALA A 57 -2.52 7.64 -12.92
C ALA A 57 -2.53 6.17 -12.46
N ASP A 58 -1.61 5.36 -12.98
CA ASP A 58 -1.43 3.98 -12.54
C ASP A 58 -1.02 3.93 -11.06
N GLN A 59 -0.11 4.80 -10.60
CA GLN A 59 0.27 4.89 -9.19
C GLN A 59 -0.92 5.28 -8.31
N GLN A 60 -1.74 6.25 -8.72
CA GLN A 60 -2.88 6.73 -7.95
C GLN A 60 -3.96 5.66 -7.79
N ASN A 61 -4.25 4.91 -8.85
CA ASN A 61 -5.19 3.79 -8.78
C ASN A 61 -4.72 2.71 -7.79
N ASN A 62 -3.43 2.41 -7.77
CA ASN A 62 -2.86 1.45 -6.81
C ASN A 62 -2.79 2.01 -5.38
N PHE A 63 -2.63 3.33 -5.22
CA PHE A 63 -2.58 3.98 -3.90
C PHE A 63 -3.92 3.93 -3.16
N VAL A 64 -5.04 3.99 -3.89
CA VAL A 64 -6.38 3.85 -3.31
C VAL A 64 -6.55 2.48 -2.65
N LEU A 65 -6.06 1.41 -3.28
CA LEU A 65 -6.10 0.05 -2.72
C LEU A 65 -5.28 -0.03 -1.43
N LEU A 66 -4.11 0.59 -1.40
CA LEU A 66 -3.25 0.63 -0.20
C LEU A 66 -3.89 1.39 0.96
N ASP A 67 -4.55 2.53 0.71
CA ASP A 67 -5.27 3.28 1.74
C ASP A 67 -6.48 2.49 2.26
N SER A 68 -7.25 1.84 1.38
CA SER A 68 -8.37 1.01 1.82
C SER A 68 -7.92 -0.18 2.68
N THR A 69 -6.86 -0.88 2.28
CA THR A 69 -6.32 -2.02 3.04
C THR A 69 -5.73 -1.55 4.37
N TYR A 70 -5.04 -0.41 4.40
CA TYR A 70 -4.53 0.17 5.64
C TYR A 70 -5.68 0.50 6.61
N ARG A 71 -6.74 1.16 6.13
CA ARG A 71 -7.92 1.46 6.96
C ARG A 71 -8.58 0.19 7.48
N ALA A 72 -8.68 -0.85 6.66
CA ALA A 72 -9.21 -2.16 7.08
C ALA A 72 -8.36 -2.78 8.20
N ILE A 73 -7.03 -2.74 8.10
CA ILE A 73 -6.10 -3.24 9.13
C ILE A 73 -6.20 -2.41 10.43
N VAL A 74 -6.32 -1.09 10.33
CA VAL A 74 -6.48 -0.21 11.51
C VAL A 74 -7.82 -0.46 12.21
N ALA A 75 -8.91 -0.53 11.45
CA ALA A 75 -10.25 -0.79 11.96
C ALA A 75 -10.45 -2.23 12.44
N TYR A 76 -9.60 -3.17 12.02
CA TYR A 76 -9.72 -4.58 12.41
C TYR A 76 -9.61 -4.77 13.92
N GLN A 77 -10.67 -5.29 14.54
CA GLN A 77 -10.70 -5.67 15.95
C GLN A 77 -10.84 -7.19 16.07
N PRO A 78 -9.81 -7.90 16.57
CA PRO A 78 -9.81 -9.37 16.63
C PRO A 78 -10.88 -9.98 17.56
N GLN A 79 -11.53 -9.17 18.40
CA GLN A 79 -12.57 -9.62 19.33
C GLN A 79 -13.97 -9.66 18.72
N VAL A 80 -14.24 -8.81 17.71
CA VAL A 80 -15.58 -8.56 17.16
C VAL A 80 -15.66 -8.96 15.69
N ASN A 81 -14.53 -8.94 14.98
CA ASN A 81 -14.52 -9.21 13.56
C ASN A 81 -14.55 -10.72 13.28
N ALA A 82 -15.47 -11.11 12.40
CA ALA A 82 -15.58 -12.50 11.98
C ALA A 82 -14.47 -12.89 11.00
N VAL A 83 -14.22 -14.20 10.91
CA VAL A 83 -13.17 -14.83 10.08
C VAL A 83 -13.19 -14.35 8.63
N PHE A 84 -14.35 -13.95 8.10
CA PHE A 84 -14.47 -13.39 6.74
C PHE A 84 -13.66 -12.10 6.54
N VAL A 85 -13.53 -11.25 7.58
CA VAL A 85 -12.76 -10.00 7.50
C VAL A 85 -11.26 -10.31 7.40
N GLU A 86 -10.83 -11.40 8.02
CA GLU A 86 -9.43 -11.84 7.97
C GLU A 86 -9.06 -12.32 6.56
N VAL A 87 -9.93 -13.12 5.95
CA VAL A 87 -9.76 -13.62 4.58
C VAL A 87 -9.77 -12.46 3.57
N ASP A 88 -10.61 -11.45 3.78
CA ASP A 88 -10.64 -10.25 2.93
C ASP A 88 -9.34 -9.44 3.03
N ILE A 89 -8.82 -9.19 4.24
CA ILE A 89 -7.54 -8.51 4.44
C ILE A 89 -6.38 -9.30 3.82
N GLU A 90 -6.38 -10.63 3.97
CA GLU A 90 -5.37 -11.50 3.35
C GLU A 90 -5.46 -11.51 1.83
N GLY A 91 -6.67 -11.48 1.26
CA GLY A 91 -6.91 -11.34 -0.18
C GLY A 91 -6.39 -10.01 -0.73
N GLN A 92 -6.74 -8.90 -0.09
CA GLN A 92 -6.24 -7.56 -0.49
C GLN A 92 -4.71 -7.49 -0.42
N LEU A 93 -4.09 -8.15 0.56
CA LEU A 93 -2.64 -8.19 0.69
C LEU A 93 -1.96 -9.04 -0.40
N ALA A 94 -2.62 -10.10 -0.85
CA ALA A 94 -2.18 -10.91 -1.99
C ALA A 94 -2.26 -10.11 -3.30
N ASP A 95 -3.33 -9.34 -3.48
CA ASP A 95 -3.49 -8.45 -4.64
C ASP A 95 -2.41 -7.36 -4.69
N ILE A 96 -2.08 -6.74 -3.54
CA ILE A 96 -0.98 -5.78 -3.44
C ILE A 96 0.37 -6.42 -3.80
N ARG A 97 0.61 -7.67 -3.38
CA ARG A 97 1.82 -8.40 -3.82
C ARG A 97 1.78 -8.72 -5.32
N ALA A 98 0.64 -9.10 -5.87
CA ALA A 98 0.50 -9.40 -7.30
C ALA A 98 0.78 -8.17 -8.19
N LEU A 99 0.42 -6.96 -7.72
CA LEU A 99 0.76 -5.70 -8.38
C LEU A 99 2.27 -5.47 -8.51
N SER A 100 3.08 -5.98 -7.58
CA SER A 100 4.54 -5.88 -7.65
C SER A 100 5.20 -6.84 -8.65
N GLY A 101 4.53 -7.95 -9.00
CA GLY A 101 5.06 -8.99 -9.89
C GLY A 101 4.71 -8.81 -11.38
N ARG A 102 3.72 -7.97 -11.71
CA ARG A 102 3.25 -7.76 -13.09
C ARG A 102 4.15 -6.87 -13.95
N THR A 103 4.98 -6.04 -13.34
CA THR A 103 5.84 -5.07 -14.01
C THR A 103 7.29 -5.37 -13.66
N THR A 104 8.00 -6.04 -14.57
CA THR A 104 9.39 -6.50 -14.43
C THR A 104 10.42 -5.38 -14.27
N ASP A 105 10.04 -4.10 -14.36
CA ASP A 105 10.99 -3.06 -14.79
C ASP A 105 11.03 -1.77 -13.94
N GLY A 106 10.65 -1.82 -12.66
CA GLY A 106 10.69 -0.61 -11.82
C GLY A 106 11.08 -0.85 -10.37
N ILE A 107 12.15 -0.18 -9.90
CA ILE A 107 12.49 -0.02 -8.47
C ILE A 107 11.26 0.43 -7.66
N ARG A 108 10.36 1.23 -8.27
CA ARG A 108 9.12 1.73 -7.66
C ARG A 108 8.04 0.67 -7.43
N PHE A 109 8.06 -0.46 -8.15
CA PHE A 109 7.11 -1.55 -7.89
C PHE A 109 7.58 -2.47 -6.76
N ARG A 110 8.90 -2.52 -6.49
CA ARG A 110 9.47 -3.26 -5.35
C ARG A 110 9.02 -2.70 -4.00
N SER A 111 8.75 -1.39 -3.89
CA SER A 111 8.24 -0.81 -2.64
C SER A 111 6.85 -1.31 -2.28
N TYR A 112 5.99 -1.66 -3.25
CA TYR A 112 4.68 -2.25 -2.96
C TYR A 112 4.78 -3.63 -2.31
N ALA A 113 5.75 -4.44 -2.73
CA ALA A 113 6.03 -5.72 -2.06
C ALA A 113 6.46 -5.52 -0.60
N GLN A 114 7.36 -4.56 -0.36
CA GLN A 114 7.84 -4.23 0.98
C GLN A 114 6.70 -3.70 1.88
N ILE A 115 5.79 -2.90 1.32
CA ILE A 115 4.61 -2.41 2.05
C ILE A 115 3.66 -3.57 2.39
N ALA A 116 3.45 -4.52 1.47
CA ALA A 116 2.63 -5.70 1.76
C ALA A 116 3.25 -6.60 2.84
N ASP A 117 4.58 -6.75 2.85
CA ASP A 117 5.28 -7.48 3.92
C ASP A 117 5.15 -6.75 5.26
N PHE A 118 5.29 -5.42 5.27
CA PHE A 118 5.11 -4.61 6.47
C PHE A 118 3.67 -4.70 7.01
N TYR A 119 2.65 -4.59 6.16
CA TYR A 119 1.25 -4.73 6.56
C TYR A 119 0.95 -6.13 7.13
N LYS A 120 1.55 -7.18 6.58
CA LYS A 120 1.45 -8.55 7.12
C LYS A 120 1.98 -8.63 8.56
N MET A 121 3.15 -8.03 8.79
CA MET A 121 3.80 -8.01 10.10
C MET A 121 2.92 -7.26 11.12
N VAL A 122 2.47 -6.05 10.77
CA VAL A 122 1.61 -5.22 11.64
C VAL A 122 0.31 -5.95 12.00
N TYR A 123 -0.33 -6.61 11.04
CA TYR A 123 -1.53 -7.39 11.26
C TYR A 123 -1.29 -8.58 12.20
N THR A 124 -0.18 -9.29 12.02
CA THR A 124 0.20 -10.45 12.84
C THR A 124 0.52 -10.02 14.27
N ASP A 125 1.25 -8.93 14.46
CA ASP A 125 1.55 -8.38 15.78
C ASP A 125 0.29 -7.98 16.52
N LYS A 126 -0.69 -7.38 15.83
CA LYS A 126 -2.00 -7.02 16.43
C LYS A 126 -2.74 -8.26 16.94
N LYS A 127 -2.69 -9.38 16.20
CA LYS A 127 -3.27 -10.67 16.63
C LYS A 127 -2.55 -11.24 17.86
N VAL A 128 -1.22 -11.22 17.87
CA VAL A 128 -0.40 -11.75 18.97
C VAL A 128 -0.59 -10.93 20.25
N LEU A 129 -0.54 -9.60 20.14
CA LEU A 129 -0.78 -8.69 21.27
C LEU A 129 -2.17 -8.90 21.87
N TRP A 130 -3.18 -9.05 21.01
CA TRP A 130 -4.53 -9.34 21.47
C TRP A 130 -4.62 -10.67 22.21
N SER A 131 -4.07 -11.75 21.63
CA SER A 131 -4.05 -13.07 22.27
C SER A 131 -3.40 -13.02 23.65
N LYS A 132 -2.26 -12.32 23.78
CA LYS A 132 -1.59 -12.14 25.08
C LYS A 132 -2.44 -11.36 26.06
N GLN A 133 -3.08 -10.27 25.63
CA GLN A 133 -3.95 -9.46 26.49
C GLN A 133 -5.17 -10.24 26.96
N ALA A 134 -5.81 -11.01 26.08
CA ALA A 134 -6.95 -11.87 26.41
C ALA A 134 -6.54 -12.95 27.43
N ASN A 135 -5.38 -13.58 27.24
CA ASN A 135 -4.84 -14.55 28.19
C ASN A 135 -4.55 -13.92 29.56
N ILE A 136 -3.95 -12.71 29.60
CA ILE A 136 -3.71 -11.99 30.87
C ILE A 136 -5.03 -11.70 31.59
N GLN A 137 -6.07 -11.27 30.88
CA GLN A 137 -7.39 -11.04 31.48
C GLN A 137 -8.02 -12.34 32.01
N LEU A 138 -7.89 -13.45 31.27
CA LEU A 138 -8.37 -14.75 31.72
C LEU A 138 -7.63 -15.20 32.99
N PHE A 139 -6.31 -15.10 33.01
CA PHE A 139 -5.51 -15.47 34.17
C PHE A 139 -5.80 -14.60 35.39
N ARG A 140 -6.06 -13.30 35.21
CA ARG A 140 -6.52 -12.43 36.31
C ARG A 140 -7.86 -12.90 36.87
N LYS A 141 -8.84 -13.20 36.02
CA LYS A 141 -10.13 -13.72 36.48
C LYS A 141 -9.99 -15.05 37.21
N GLN A 142 -9.19 -15.98 36.69
CA GLN A 142 -8.92 -17.26 37.35
C GLN A 142 -8.22 -17.07 38.70
N ALA A 143 -7.30 -16.11 38.80
CA ALA A 143 -6.64 -15.78 40.06
C ALA A 143 -7.63 -15.18 41.07
N ASP A 144 -8.46 -14.23 40.65
CA ASP A 144 -9.50 -13.61 41.50
C ASP A 144 -10.53 -14.67 41.97
N GLU A 145 -10.96 -15.57 41.08
CA GLU A 145 -11.87 -16.68 41.42
C GLU A 145 -11.23 -17.67 42.40
N CYS A 146 -9.94 -17.95 42.26
CA CYS A 146 -9.20 -18.81 43.20
C CYS A 146 -9.03 -18.12 44.57
N GLU A 147 -8.73 -16.83 44.59
CA GLU A 147 -8.61 -16.06 45.84
C GLU A 147 -9.95 -15.97 46.57
N VAL A 148 -11.05 -15.67 45.86
CA VAL A 148 -12.40 -15.66 46.44
C VAL A 148 -12.81 -17.06 46.91
N GLY A 149 -12.47 -18.12 46.17
CA GLY A 149 -12.69 -19.50 46.58
C GLY A 149 -11.94 -19.85 47.87
N TYR A 150 -10.68 -19.42 47.98
CA TYR A 150 -9.86 -19.58 49.17
C TYR A 150 -10.41 -18.80 50.37
N GLN A 151 -10.80 -17.53 50.17
CA GLN A 151 -11.42 -16.71 51.22
C GLN A 151 -12.76 -17.28 51.68
N ARG A 152 -13.58 -17.85 50.77
CA ARG A 152 -14.83 -18.56 51.12
C ARG A 152 -14.55 -19.86 51.88
N ALA A 153 -13.50 -20.59 51.54
CA ALA A 153 -13.08 -21.79 52.29
C ALA A 153 -12.52 -21.46 53.68
N MET A 154 -12.02 -20.23 53.89
CA MET A 154 -11.55 -19.71 55.17
C MET A 154 -12.61 -18.95 55.98
N GLY A 155 -13.78 -18.71 55.41
CA GLY A 155 -14.98 -18.33 56.17
C GLY A 155 -15.30 -19.39 57.23
N PRO A 156 -15.88 -18.98 58.38
CA PRO A 156 -15.46 -19.42 59.71
C PRO A 156 -15.08 -20.90 59.73
N ILE A 157 -13.78 -21.15 59.75
CA ILE A 157 -13.25 -22.44 60.15
C ILE A 157 -13.69 -22.63 61.60
N VAL A 158 -14.81 -23.33 61.79
CA VAL A 158 -15.08 -24.04 63.04
C VAL A 158 -14.00 -25.10 63.12
N VAL A 159 -12.89 -24.75 63.78
CA VAL A 159 -11.82 -25.68 64.14
C VAL A 159 -12.38 -26.62 65.20
N ASN A 160 -13.13 -27.64 64.78
CA ASN A 160 -13.41 -28.78 65.62
C ASN A 160 -12.18 -29.67 65.63
N ASN A 161 -11.34 -29.46 66.65
CA ASN A 161 -10.31 -30.42 67.03
C ASN A 161 -10.98 -31.73 67.48
N ALA A 162 -10.83 -32.81 66.72
CA ALA A 162 -10.87 -34.18 67.25
C ALA A 162 -10.15 -35.17 66.30
N PRO A 163 -9.51 -36.25 66.82
CA PRO A 163 -8.47 -37.00 66.12
C PRO A 163 -8.94 -38.34 65.50
N SER A 164 -8.03 -38.97 64.74
CA SER A 164 -8.03 -40.34 64.18
C SER A 164 -8.96 -40.56 62.96
N SER A 165 -8.57 -41.25 61.88
CA SER A 165 -7.80 -42.50 61.83
C SER A 165 -7.06 -42.71 60.50
N THR A 166 -5.83 -43.20 60.62
CA THR A 166 -5.16 -44.07 59.64
C THR A 166 -6.04 -45.29 59.36
N THR A 167 -6.21 -45.72 58.10
CA THR A 167 -6.12 -47.15 57.67
C THR A 167 -6.17 -47.26 56.14
N ALA A 168 -5.04 -47.77 55.62
CA ALA A 168 -4.78 -48.56 54.42
C ALA A 168 -5.96 -49.10 53.57
N GLY A 169 -5.75 -49.13 52.25
CA GLY A 169 -6.49 -50.02 51.34
C GLY A 169 -6.24 -49.78 49.86
N SER A 170 -5.05 -50.17 49.35
CA SER A 170 -4.91 -50.56 47.94
C SER A 170 -5.53 -51.96 47.77
N PRO A 171 -6.14 -52.29 46.62
CA PRO A 171 -5.41 -53.19 45.74
C PRO A 171 -5.56 -52.90 44.24
N ASP A 172 -4.43 -53.12 43.60
CA ASP A 172 -4.15 -53.27 42.18
C ASP A 172 -4.90 -54.49 41.56
N ARG A 173 -5.56 -54.33 40.39
CA ARG A 173 -5.82 -55.45 39.45
C ARG A 173 -6.15 -55.04 38.01
N ARG A 174 -5.10 -55.00 37.19
CA ARG A 174 -4.92 -55.69 35.88
C ARG A 174 -6.00 -55.60 34.77
N THR A 175 -5.54 -55.01 33.66
CA THR A 175 -5.55 -55.53 32.26
C THR A 175 -6.85 -55.98 31.61
N ALA A 176 -7.20 -55.36 30.48
CA ALA A 176 -7.13 -55.99 29.14
C ALA A 176 -7.60 -55.01 28.06
N GLY A 177 -6.87 -54.91 26.95
CA GLY A 177 -7.38 -54.35 25.69
C GLY A 177 -8.49 -55.23 25.09
N PRO A 178 -9.09 -54.80 23.97
CA PRO A 178 -8.52 -55.26 22.71
C PRO A 178 -8.45 -54.21 21.58
N SER A 179 -7.56 -54.52 20.65
CA SER A 179 -7.56 -54.16 19.23
C SER A 179 -8.96 -54.08 18.60
N ASN A 180 -9.21 -53.10 17.72
CA ASN A 180 -9.18 -53.35 16.27
C ASN A 180 -9.52 -52.11 15.43
N GLN A 181 -8.81 -52.05 14.30
CA GLN A 181 -9.13 -51.44 13.00
C GLN A 181 -9.19 -49.92 12.88
#